data_AF-A0A5M7AQK5-F1
#
_entry.id   AF-A0A5M7AQK5-F1
#
_cell.length_a   1.000
_cell.length_b   1.000
_cell.length_c   1.000
_cell.angle_alpha   90.00
_cell.angle_beta   90.00
_cell.angle_gamma   90.00
#
_symmetry.space_group_name_H-M   'P 1'
#
loop_
_entity.id
_entity.type
_entity.pdbx_description
1 polymer ?
#
loop_
_entity_poly.entity_id
_entity_poly.type
_entity_poly.pdbx_seq_one_letter_code
_entity_poly.pdbx_strand_id
1 'polypeptide(L)'
;DVQSECLQLFRLLDSYLKHRTATKNKMHGEEVLGIPSKFVYRSLRRNKKQLDGEIKSIEQKILSLVKEDQQQQLTLLTSVPGIGPKTALFLIVVTDGFKKFESASQLCSYVGITPTIRESGSSVRGRARISKVGN
;
A
#
# COMPACT_ATOMS: atom_id res chain seq x y z
N ASP A 1 18.30 11.09 3.71
CA ASP A 1 17.87 10.07 4.70
C ASP A 1 17.12 8.97 3.96
N VAL A 2 17.58 7.71 4.07
CA VAL A 2 17.03 6.55 3.33
C VAL A 2 15.55 6.35 3.62
N GLN A 3 15.16 6.57 4.87
CA GLN A 3 13.78 6.41 5.29
C GLN A 3 12.84 7.42 4.63
N SER A 4 13.27 8.69 4.53
CA SER A 4 12.52 9.73 3.83
C SER A 4 12.32 9.42 2.33
N GLU A 5 13.35 8.87 1.66
CA GLU A 5 13.30 8.47 0.26
C GLU A 5 12.31 7.31 0.07
N CYS A 6 12.38 6.28 0.91
CA CYS A 6 11.44 5.15 0.90
C CYS A 6 9.99 5.62 1.05
N LEU A 7 9.70 6.57 1.95
CA LEU A 7 8.35 7.13 2.12
C LEU A 7 7.88 7.91 0.89
N GLN A 8 8.77 8.66 0.22
CA GLN A 8 8.44 9.34 -1.04
C GLN A 8 8.12 8.34 -2.15
N LEU A 9 8.93 7.27 -2.27
CA LEU A 9 8.72 6.20 -3.24
C LEU A 9 7.38 5.47 -3.03
N PHE A 10 7.00 5.18 -1.78
CA PHE A 10 5.70 4.57 -1.47
C PHE A 10 4.51 5.47 -1.83
N ARG A 11 4.60 6.78 -1.55
CA ARG A 11 3.55 7.75 -1.93
C ARG A 11 3.41 7.84 -3.46
N LEU A 12 4.54 7.85 -4.18
CA LEU A 12 4.54 7.85 -5.64
C LEU A 12 3.95 6.54 -6.19
N LEU A 13 4.31 5.40 -5.61
CA LEU A 13 3.76 4.09 -5.97
C LEU A 13 2.24 4.06 -5.82
N ASP A 14 1.70 4.55 -4.70
CA ASP A 14 0.24 4.64 -4.49
C ASP A 14 -0.44 5.54 -5.54
N SER A 15 0.14 6.70 -5.84
CA SER A 15 -0.35 7.59 -6.90
C SER A 15 -0.37 6.88 -8.26
N TYR A 16 0.71 6.18 -8.63
CA TYR A 16 0.81 5.47 -9.91
C TYR A 16 -0.14 4.28 -10.00
N LEU A 17 -0.37 3.56 -8.90
CA LEU A 17 -1.37 2.49 -8.83
C LEU A 17 -2.79 3.05 -9.04
N LYS A 18 -3.11 4.20 -8.46
CA LYS A 18 -4.38 4.90 -8.68
C LYS A 18 -4.53 5.35 -10.14
N HIS A 19 -3.50 5.97 -10.72
CA HIS A 19 -3.51 6.38 -12.14
C HIS A 19 -3.64 5.20 -13.10
N ARG A 20 -2.94 4.09 -12.81
CA ARG A 20 -3.05 2.86 -13.59
C ARG A 20 -4.46 2.29 -13.54
N THR A 21 -5.07 2.29 -12.36
CA THR A 21 -6.46 1.82 -12.18
C THR A 21 -7.44 2.72 -12.92
N ALA A 22 -7.30 4.04 -12.81
CA ALA A 22 -8.10 5.00 -13.57
C ALA A 22 -7.96 4.79 -15.08
N THR A 23 -6.74 4.55 -15.57
CA THR A 23 -6.48 4.28 -17.00
C THR A 23 -7.14 2.98 -17.45
N LYS A 24 -7.08 1.91 -16.65
CA LYS A 24 -7.79 0.65 -16.93
C LYS A 24 -9.30 0.86 -16.97
N ASN A 25 -9.85 1.59 -16.01
CA ASN A 25 -11.28 1.87 -15.96
C ASN A 25 -11.71 2.69 -17.17
N LYS A 26 -10.89 3.66 -17.60
CA LYS A 26 -11.15 4.43 -18.81
C LYS A 26 -11.12 3.56 -20.07
N MET A 27 -10.12 2.69 -20.22
CA MET A 27 -10.06 1.73 -21.34
C MET A 27 -11.32 0.86 -21.40
N HIS A 28 -11.73 0.30 -20.26
CA HIS A 28 -12.94 -0.52 -20.18
C HIS A 28 -14.19 0.30 -20.53
N GLY A 29 -14.28 1.54 -20.06
CA GLY A 29 -15.38 2.45 -20.43
C GLY A 29 -15.49 2.68 -21.94
N GLU A 30 -14.37 2.88 -22.64
CA GLU A 30 -14.36 3.01 -24.11
C GLU A 30 -14.78 1.72 -24.83
N GLU A 31 -14.41 0.55 -24.30
CA GLU A 31 -14.80 -0.76 -24.87
C GLU A 31 -16.32 -0.98 -24.80
N VAL A 32 -16.95 -0.58 -23.69
CA VAL A 32 -18.40 -0.74 -23.48
C VAL A 32 -19.23 0.19 -24.39
N LEU A 33 -18.68 1.30 -24.86
CA LEU A 33 -19.35 2.25 -25.77
C LEU A 33 -19.48 1.74 -27.22
N GLY A 34 -18.90 0.57 -27.55
CA GLY A 34 -19.14 -0.16 -28.80
C GLY A 34 -18.25 0.25 -29.98
N ILE A 35 -17.97 1.54 -30.19
CA ILE A 35 -17.10 2.02 -31.28
C ILE A 35 -15.89 2.77 -30.71
N PRO A 36 -14.93 2.08 -30.05
CA PRO A 36 -13.78 2.73 -29.47
C PRO A 36 -12.86 3.30 -30.56
N SER A 37 -12.46 4.56 -30.41
CA SER A 37 -11.45 5.17 -31.28
C SER A 37 -10.12 4.44 -31.14
N LYS A 38 -9.59 3.93 -32.27
CA LYS A 38 -8.27 3.26 -32.31
C LYS A 38 -7.16 4.15 -31.76
N PHE A 39 -7.24 5.47 -31.98
CA PHE A 39 -6.26 6.42 -31.47
C PHE A 39 -6.32 6.52 -29.94
N VAL A 40 -7.52 6.62 -29.38
CA VAL A 40 -7.74 6.68 -27.92
C VAL A 40 -7.21 5.41 -27.25
N TYR A 41 -7.57 4.23 -27.77
CA TYR A 41 -7.12 2.96 -27.20
C TYR A 41 -5.59 2.80 -27.25
N ARG A 42 -4.96 3.19 -28.37
CA ARG A 42 -3.49 3.19 -28.49
C ARG A 42 -2.85 4.14 -27.47
N SER A 43 -3.43 5.31 -27.25
CA SER A 43 -2.93 6.27 -26.25
C SER A 43 -3.01 5.70 -24.84
N LEU A 44 -4.17 5.19 -24.44
CA LEU A 44 -4.39 4.59 -23.12
C LEU A 44 -3.49 3.37 -22.87
N ARG A 45 -3.30 2.52 -23.90
CA ARG A 45 -2.39 1.37 -23.82
C ARG A 45 -0.93 1.79 -23.60
N ARG A 46 -0.47 2.85 -24.28
CA ARG A 46 0.87 3.41 -24.05
C ARG A 46 1.02 3.96 -22.63
N ASN A 47 0.04 4.72 -22.15
CA ASN A 47 0.03 5.27 -20.80
C ASN A 47 0.06 4.15 -19.74
N LYS A 48 -0.79 3.14 -19.86
CA LYS A 48 -0.77 1.96 -18.99
C LYS A 48 0.60 1.28 -19.00
N LYS A 49 1.21 1.08 -20.17
CA LYS A 49 2.53 0.43 -20.29
C LYS A 49 3.62 1.24 -19.59
N GLN A 50 3.60 2.56 -19.71
CA GLN A 50 4.51 3.44 -18.99
C GLN A 50 4.32 3.28 -17.48
N LEU A 51 3.10 3.40 -16.98
CA LEU A 51 2.79 3.25 -15.55
C LEU A 51 3.20 1.88 -15.01
N ASP A 52 2.96 0.79 -15.76
CA ASP A 52 3.40 -0.56 -15.40
C ASP A 52 4.94 -0.64 -15.27
N GLY A 53 5.68 0.08 -16.13
CA GLY A 53 7.14 0.15 -16.08
C GLY A 53 7.63 0.92 -14.85
N GLU A 54 7.10 2.13 -14.64
CA GLU A 54 7.44 2.98 -13.50
C GLU A 54 7.16 2.29 -12.15
N ILE A 55 6.00 1.64 -12.02
CA ILE A 55 5.64 0.87 -10.82
C ILE A 55 6.70 -0.19 -10.51
N LYS A 56 7.14 -0.95 -11.52
CA LYS A 56 8.18 -1.98 -11.35
C LYS A 56 9.52 -1.37 -10.93
N SER A 57 9.92 -0.27 -11.56
CA SER A 57 11.18 0.42 -11.23
C SER A 57 11.17 0.96 -9.80
N ILE A 58 10.05 1.54 -9.36
CA ILE A 58 9.87 2.02 -7.98
C ILE A 58 9.91 0.85 -6.99
N GLU A 59 9.18 -0.24 -7.27
CA GLU A 59 9.20 -1.44 -6.40
C GLU A 59 10.60 -2.03 -6.25
N GLN A 60 11.38 -2.08 -7.35
CA GLN A 60 12.77 -2.55 -7.33
C GLN A 60 13.69 -1.62 -6.52
N LYS A 61 13.52 -0.30 -6.65
CA LYS A 61 14.29 0.70 -5.91
C LYS A 61 14.00 0.64 -4.41
N ILE A 62 12.73 0.51 -4.02
CA ILE A 62 12.36 0.31 -2.60
C ILE A 62 13.00 -0.98 -2.08
N LEU A 63 12.91 -2.06 -2.84
CA LEU A 63 13.51 -3.33 -2.45
C LEU A 63 15.03 -3.20 -2.24
N SER A 64 15.75 -2.55 -3.15
CA SER A 64 17.21 -2.39 -2.99
C SER A 64 17.57 -1.59 -1.73
N LEU A 65 16.90 -0.47 -1.49
CA LEU A 65 17.12 0.37 -0.30
C LEU A 65 16.84 -0.40 1.00
N VAL A 66 15.76 -1.17 1.05
CA VAL A 66 15.41 -1.95 2.25
C VAL A 66 16.37 -3.13 2.44
N LYS A 67 16.87 -3.75 1.37
CA LYS A 67 17.87 -4.82 1.49
C LYS A 67 19.21 -4.32 2.01
N GLU A 68 19.58 -3.07 1.72
CA GLU A 68 20.83 -2.48 2.22
C GLU A 68 20.79 -2.25 3.74
N ASP A 69 19.66 -1.78 4.29
CA ASP A 69 19.55 -1.41 5.71
C ASP A 69 18.86 -2.47 6.59
N GLN A 70 17.89 -3.21 6.05
CA GLN A 70 16.94 -4.04 6.83
C GLN A 70 16.69 -5.44 6.25
N GLN A 71 17.72 -6.05 5.68
CA GLN A 71 17.66 -7.41 5.12
C GLN A 71 17.16 -8.46 6.11
N GLN A 72 17.54 -8.35 7.38
CA GLN A 72 17.12 -9.29 8.42
C GLN A 72 15.61 -9.21 8.67
N GLN A 73 15.07 -8.01 8.83
CA GLN A 73 13.64 -7.76 9.03
C GLN A 73 12.85 -8.26 7.80
N LEU A 74 13.35 -8.01 6.60
CA LEU A 74 12.71 -8.48 5.37
C LEU A 74 12.61 -10.01 5.35
N THR A 75 13.71 -10.69 5.71
CA THR A 75 13.76 -12.16 5.75
C THR A 75 12.77 -12.72 6.78
N LEU A 76 12.76 -12.16 7.99
CA LEU A 76 11.85 -12.56 9.07
C LEU A 76 10.38 -12.33 8.73
N LEU A 77 10.04 -11.21 8.09
CA LEU A 77 8.65 -10.94 7.69
C LEU A 77 8.19 -11.89 6.58
N THR A 78 9.03 -12.13 5.57
CA THR A 78 8.67 -13.00 4.44
C THR A 78 8.58 -14.49 4.79
N SER A 79 9.09 -14.92 5.95
CA SER A 79 8.93 -16.30 6.41
C SER A 79 7.54 -16.56 7.00
N VAL A 80 6.78 -15.52 7.33
CA VAL A 80 5.42 -15.64 7.84
C VAL A 80 4.46 -16.01 6.70
N PRO A 81 3.68 -17.10 6.83
CA PRO A 81 2.70 -17.48 5.82
C PRO A 81 1.72 -16.33 5.51
N GLY A 82 1.60 -15.99 4.22
CA GLY A 82 0.73 -14.90 3.75
C GLY A 82 1.38 -13.52 3.70
N ILE A 83 2.60 -13.33 4.21
CA ILE A 83 3.36 -12.08 4.07
C ILE A 83 4.30 -12.18 2.87
N GLY A 84 3.89 -11.54 1.77
CA GLY A 84 4.74 -11.39 0.59
C GLY A 84 5.75 -10.23 0.72
N PRO A 85 6.71 -10.12 -0.21
CA PRO A 85 7.76 -9.10 -0.19
C PRO A 85 7.19 -7.67 -0.20
N LYS A 86 6.11 -7.40 -0.95
CA LYS A 86 5.49 -6.06 -0.99
C LYS A 86 4.94 -5.65 0.38
N THR A 87 4.23 -6.58 1.04
CA THR A 87 3.68 -6.36 2.38
C THR A 87 4.80 -6.18 3.41
N ALA A 88 5.85 -7.00 3.32
CA ALA A 88 7.01 -6.88 4.20
C ALA A 88 7.73 -5.54 4.05
N LEU A 89 7.99 -5.09 2.81
CA LEU A 89 8.58 -3.78 2.52
C LEU A 89 7.73 -2.63 3.09
N PHE A 90 6.41 -2.70 2.90
CA PHE A 90 5.50 -1.69 3.44
C PHE A 90 5.57 -1.62 4.96
N LEU A 91 5.50 -2.76 5.65
CA LEU A 91 5.61 -2.82 7.12
C LEU A 91 6.94 -2.23 7.61
N ILE A 92 8.05 -2.63 6.99
CA ILE A 92 9.38 -2.13 7.29
C ILE A 92 9.44 -0.60 7.18
N VAL A 93 9.04 -0.04 6.03
CA VAL A 93 9.15 1.40 5.80
C VAL A 93 8.18 2.19 6.68
N VAL A 94 6.93 1.75 6.83
CA VAL A 94 5.95 2.43 7.70
C VAL A 94 6.44 2.48 9.13
N THR A 95 7.00 1.38 9.63
CA THR A 95 7.44 1.25 11.03
C THR A 95 8.88 1.70 11.27
N ASP A 96 9.62 2.08 10.23
CA ASP A 96 11.05 2.38 10.30
C ASP A 96 11.87 1.22 10.89
N GLY A 97 11.64 0.02 10.36
CA GLY A 97 12.23 -1.21 10.91
C GLY A 97 11.78 -1.50 12.34
N PHE A 98 10.50 -1.22 12.64
CA PHE A 98 9.90 -1.37 13.96
C PHE A 98 10.46 -0.45 15.05
N LYS A 99 11.16 0.63 14.68
CA LYS A 99 11.68 1.63 15.63
C LYS A 99 10.66 2.71 16.00
N LYS A 100 9.64 2.96 15.16
CA LYS A 100 8.61 3.99 15.40
C LYS A 100 7.60 3.65 16.49
N PHE A 101 7.50 2.39 16.88
CA PHE A 101 6.47 1.91 17.81
C PHE A 101 7.11 1.09 18.91
N GLU A 102 6.72 1.34 20.15
CA GLU A 102 7.24 0.62 21.34
C GLU A 102 6.56 -0.74 21.52
N SER A 103 5.34 -0.90 20.98
CA SER A 103 4.57 -2.14 21.09
C SER A 103 3.74 -2.42 19.84
N ALA A 104 3.43 -3.71 19.63
CA ALA A 104 2.53 -4.14 18.58
C ALA A 104 1.13 -3.50 18.70
N SER A 105 0.65 -3.27 19.93
CA SER A 105 -0.65 -2.62 20.17
C SER A 105 -0.69 -1.18 19.64
N GLN A 106 0.41 -0.45 19.81
CA GLN A 106 0.55 0.91 19.29
C GLN A 106 0.50 0.92 17.76
N LEU A 107 1.21 0.00 17.10
CA LEU A 107 1.17 -0.17 15.66
C LEU A 107 -0.24 -0.53 15.16
N CYS A 108 -0.90 -1.51 15.79
CA CYS A 108 -2.27 -1.91 15.44
C CYS A 108 -3.25 -0.75 15.57
N SER A 109 -3.10 0.08 16.61
CA SER A 109 -3.94 1.27 16.81
C SER A 109 -3.66 2.34 15.75
N TYR A 110 -2.39 2.55 15.39
CA TYR A 110 -1.99 3.49 14.34
C TYR A 110 -2.54 3.11 12.98
N VAL A 111 -2.51 1.81 12.62
CA VAL A 111 -3.08 1.31 11.35
C VAL A 111 -4.61 1.21 11.41
N GLY A 112 -5.23 1.41 12.58
CA GLY A 112 -6.68 1.43 12.76
C GLY A 112 -7.34 0.06 12.75
N ILE A 113 -6.60 -1.02 13.00
CA ILE A 113 -7.15 -2.40 13.01
C ILE A 113 -7.59 -2.85 14.40
N THR A 114 -7.47 -2.00 15.41
CA THR A 114 -7.93 -2.30 16.77
C THR A 114 -9.45 -2.18 16.89
N PRO A 115 -10.12 -3.11 17.61
CA PRO A 115 -11.54 -3.00 17.87
C PRO A 115 -11.83 -1.85 18.85
N THR A 116 -12.85 -1.05 18.56
CA THR A 116 -13.42 -0.06 19.46
C THR A 116 -14.63 -0.66 20.17
N ILE A 117 -14.54 -0.71 21.50
CA ILE A 117 -15.60 -1.18 22.40
C ILE A 117 -16.41 0.05 22.86
N ARG A 118 -17.74 -0.02 22.81
CA ARG A 118 -18.62 1.05 23.27
C ARG A 118 -19.50 0.55 24.41
N GLU A 119 -18.98 0.73 25.62
CA GLU A 119 -19.67 0.36 26.86
C GLU A 119 -19.79 1.56 27.80
N SER A 120 -20.92 1.67 28.51
CA SER A 120 -21.16 2.70 29.51
C SER A 120 -22.08 2.16 30.61
N GLY A 121 -21.60 2.15 31.84
CA GLY A 121 -22.30 1.59 32.99
C GLY A 121 -22.65 0.11 32.80
N SER A 122 -23.73 -0.35 33.44
CA SER A 122 -24.21 -1.74 33.31
C SER A 122 -25.15 -1.98 32.13
N SER A 123 -25.66 -0.92 31.49
CA SER A 123 -26.77 -1.01 30.53
C SER A 123 -26.38 -0.78 29.07
N VAL A 124 -25.27 -0.08 28.77
CA VAL A 124 -24.84 0.16 27.39
C VAL A 124 -23.79 -0.88 27.00
N ARG A 125 -24.15 -1.77 26.07
CA ARG A 125 -23.26 -2.80 25.48
C ARG A 125 -23.36 -2.77 23.96
N GLY A 126 -22.66 -1.80 23.35
CA GLY A 126 -22.63 -1.66 21.89
C GLY A 126 -21.78 -2.75 21.24
N ARG A 127 -22.17 -3.21 20.05
CA ARG A 127 -21.38 -4.16 19.25
C ARG A 127 -20.00 -3.56 18.93
N ALA A 128 -18.93 -4.29 19.24
CA ALA A 128 -17.58 -3.90 18.88
C ALA A 128 -17.42 -3.74 17.36
N ARG A 129 -16.67 -2.73 16.93
CA ARG A 129 -16.38 -2.43 15.52
C ARG A 129 -14.89 -2.11 15.35
N ILE A 130 -14.35 -2.34 14.16
CA ILE A 130 -12.98 -1.89 13.85
C ILE A 130 -12.92 -0.36 13.89
N SER A 131 -11.87 0.17 14.51
CA SER A 131 -11.59 1.60 14.56
C SER A 131 -11.48 2.19 13.15
N LYS A 132 -11.99 3.41 12.95
CA LYS A 132 -11.79 4.18 11.71
C LYS A 132 -10.79 5.31 11.88
N VAL A 133 -10.05 5.31 13.01
CA VAL A 133 -9.17 6.41 13.44
C VAL A 133 -7.70 6.13 13.09
N GLY A 134 -7.45 5.18 12.17
CA GLY A 134 -6.09 4.91 11.67
C GLY A 134 -5.55 6.05 10.80
N ASN A 135 -4.22 6.12 10.69
CA ASN A 135 -3.48 7.08 9.85
C ASN A 135 -3.41 6.60 8.39
#